data_AF-A0A0N9HEW5-F1
#
_entry.id   AF-A0A0N9HEW5-F1
#
_cell.length_a   1.000
_cell.length_b   1.000
_cell.length_c   1.000
_cell.angle_alpha   90.00
_cell.angle_beta   90.00
_cell.angle_gamma   90.00
#
_symmetry.space_group_name_H-M   'P 1'
#
loop_
_entity.id
_entity.type
_entity.pdbx_description
1 polymer ?
#
loop_
_entity_poly.entity_id
_entity_poly.type
_entity_poly.pdbx_seq_one_letter_code
_entity_poly.pdbx_strand_id
1 'polypeptide(L)'
;MPRFPSSHARTRTQPSSSPILSHSALAQPRKRLYVSAAYPHSRPVSMDAALRNEVLAAESSFLSAVVDEDRMAAFANEWQTTLERVNAALDAGILSRDTIKLCQAVMHSVFIVSSALQEGDRACASAVEGAAFDVQEYLKGHEGHAFAASSSVLCASHHKTSPSRQHHPSSAPNDLLAPYRRWFLDHFAHPYLTSADK
;
A
#
# COMPACT_ATOMS: atom_id res chain seq x y z
N MET A 1 23.11 -36.44 28.43
CA MET A 1 23.81 -35.14 28.44
C MET A 1 23.75 -34.53 27.05
N PRO A 2 22.93 -33.51 26.80
CA PRO A 2 22.97 -32.76 25.55
C PRO A 2 24.04 -31.67 25.64
N ARG A 3 24.98 -31.67 24.69
CA ARG A 3 25.99 -30.60 24.54
C ARG A 3 25.49 -29.58 23.53
N PHE A 4 25.21 -28.36 23.98
CA PHE A 4 25.07 -27.19 23.12
C PHE A 4 26.46 -26.66 22.73
N PRO A 5 26.70 -26.27 21.47
CA PRO A 5 27.81 -25.41 21.14
C PRO A 5 27.44 -23.94 21.34
N SER A 6 28.18 -23.30 22.25
CA SER A 6 28.35 -21.86 22.35
C SER A 6 29.23 -21.35 21.20
N SER A 7 28.77 -20.37 20.43
CA SER A 7 29.63 -19.53 19.57
C SER A 7 28.86 -18.25 19.24
N HIS A 8 29.09 -17.20 20.00
CA HIS A 8 30.06 -16.14 19.75
C HIS A 8 29.48 -15.00 18.91
N ALA A 9 29.20 -13.93 19.65
CA ALA A 9 28.99 -12.58 19.17
C ALA A 9 30.10 -12.15 18.20
N ARG A 10 29.71 -11.54 17.09
CA ARG A 10 30.58 -10.60 16.38
C ARG A 10 29.76 -9.45 15.81
N THR A 11 29.60 -8.45 16.66
CA THR A 11 29.40 -7.06 16.28
C THR A 11 30.46 -6.64 15.27
N ARG A 12 30.05 -6.17 14.09
CA ARG A 12 30.88 -5.31 13.25
C ARG A 12 30.02 -4.21 12.63
N THR A 13 29.88 -3.13 13.38
CA THR A 13 29.53 -1.80 12.88
C THR A 13 30.68 -1.28 12.01
N GLN A 14 30.39 -0.89 10.77
CA GLN A 14 31.27 -0.02 9.99
C GLN A 14 30.61 1.35 9.84
N PRO A 15 31.19 2.41 10.43
CA PRO A 15 31.04 3.75 9.92
C PRO A 15 32.21 4.03 8.96
N SER A 16 31.88 4.27 7.69
CA SER A 16 32.80 4.88 6.74
C SER A 16 32.58 6.39 6.81
N SER A 17 33.61 7.10 7.27
CA SER A 17 33.70 8.55 7.29
C SER A 17 34.86 8.99 6.42
N SER A 18 34.68 10.14 5.76
CA SER A 18 35.66 11.16 5.32
C SER A 18 35.60 11.48 3.82
N PRO A 19 36.06 12.66 3.34
CA PRO A 19 36.29 13.95 4.02
C PRO A 19 35.68 15.18 3.30
N ILE A 20 35.55 16.25 4.07
CA ILE A 20 35.34 17.63 3.64
C ILE A 20 36.58 18.12 2.89
N LEU A 21 36.43 18.66 1.68
CA LEU A 21 37.47 19.40 0.97
C LEU A 21 37.08 20.87 0.81
N SER A 22 37.90 21.69 1.43
CA SER A 22 37.80 23.14 1.59
C SER A 22 38.18 23.93 0.32
N HIS A 23 37.45 25.03 0.13
CA HIS A 23 37.81 26.35 -0.43
C HIS A 23 39.17 26.57 -1.14
N SER A 24 39.11 27.06 -2.39
CA SER A 24 39.92 28.18 -2.93
C SER A 24 39.46 28.49 -4.37
N ALA A 25 38.85 29.63 -4.67
CA ALA A 25 39.38 30.99 -4.79
C ALA A 25 39.67 31.38 -6.27
N LEU A 26 38.78 32.24 -6.79
CA LEU A 26 39.00 33.34 -7.75
C LEU A 26 39.72 33.08 -9.08
N ALA A 27 38.94 33.15 -10.17
CA ALA A 27 39.26 34.00 -11.33
C ALA A 27 37.99 34.30 -12.17
N GLN A 28 37.45 35.51 -12.04
CA GLN A 28 36.93 36.30 -13.18
C GLN A 28 38.02 37.32 -13.56
N PRO A 29 38.02 38.06 -14.69
CA PRO A 29 37.12 38.08 -15.86
C PRO A 29 37.86 38.15 -17.22
N ARG A 30 37.22 37.80 -18.35
CA ARG A 30 37.44 38.51 -19.62
C ARG A 30 36.13 38.66 -20.39
N LYS A 31 35.61 39.89 -20.40
CA LYS A 31 34.57 40.36 -21.31
C LYS A 31 35.07 40.15 -22.74
N ARG A 32 34.53 39.16 -23.45
CA ARG A 32 34.49 39.20 -24.91
C ARG A 32 33.10 39.71 -25.28
N LEU A 33 33.07 40.91 -25.85
CA LEU A 33 31.96 41.37 -26.68
C LEU A 33 31.91 40.43 -27.90
N TYR A 34 31.28 39.27 -27.72
CA TYR A 34 30.85 38.47 -28.85
C TYR A 34 29.63 39.17 -29.42
N VAL A 35 29.82 39.71 -30.62
CA VAL A 35 28.76 40.09 -31.53
C VAL A 35 27.75 38.94 -31.55
N SER A 36 26.58 39.18 -30.97
CA SER A 36 25.44 38.27 -31.05
C SER A 36 24.96 38.32 -32.50
N ALA A 37 25.57 37.50 -33.36
CA ALA A 37 24.98 37.14 -34.63
C ALA A 37 23.55 36.68 -34.35
N ALA A 38 22.60 37.29 -35.04
CA ALA A 38 21.20 36.92 -35.01
C ALA A 38 21.09 35.43 -35.40
N TYR A 39 21.02 34.55 -34.40
CA TYR A 39 20.75 33.14 -34.64
C TYR A 39 19.30 33.02 -35.16
N PRO A 40 19.08 32.31 -36.28
CA PRO A 40 17.74 32.06 -36.77
C PRO A 40 17.05 31.12 -35.78
N HIS A 41 16.02 31.62 -35.10
CA HIS A 41 14.87 30.88 -34.57
C HIS A 41 15.11 29.39 -34.22
N SER A 42 15.83 29.11 -33.13
CA SER A 42 15.91 27.77 -32.52
C SER A 42 14.75 27.50 -31.55
N ARG A 43 13.52 27.88 -31.93
CA ARG A 43 12.33 27.77 -31.07
C ARG A 43 11.62 26.39 -30.98
N PRO A 44 11.78 25.40 -31.89
CA PRO A 44 10.99 24.15 -31.79
C PRO A 44 11.57 23.11 -30.82
N VAL A 45 12.90 23.07 -30.61
CA VAL A 45 13.55 22.08 -29.73
C VAL A 45 13.15 22.24 -28.26
N SER A 46 12.79 23.46 -27.85
CA SER A 46 12.37 23.75 -26.48
C SER A 46 11.00 23.16 -26.14
N MET A 47 10.06 23.14 -27.09
CA MET A 47 8.69 22.64 -26.84
C MET A 47 8.65 21.11 -26.86
N ASP A 48 9.37 20.48 -27.78
CA ASP A 48 9.48 19.01 -27.85
C ASP A 48 10.09 18.43 -26.56
N ALA A 49 11.17 19.03 -26.07
CA ALA A 49 11.81 18.63 -24.81
C ALA A 49 10.90 18.88 -23.58
N ALA A 50 10.16 19.99 -23.56
CA ALA A 50 9.23 20.30 -22.49
C ALA A 50 8.09 19.26 -22.42
N LEU A 51 7.44 18.98 -23.54
CA LEU A 51 6.35 17.99 -23.60
C LEU A 51 6.84 16.59 -23.28
N ARG A 52 8.05 16.22 -23.74
CA ARG A 52 8.66 14.94 -23.38
C ARG A 52 8.84 14.80 -21.86
N ASN A 53 9.34 15.84 -21.21
CA ASN A 53 9.52 15.84 -19.76
C ASN A 53 8.17 15.82 -19.01
N GLU A 54 7.17 16.54 -19.49
CA GLU A 54 5.82 16.51 -18.92
C GLU A 54 5.18 15.13 -19.01
N VAL A 55 5.30 14.45 -20.14
CA VAL A 55 4.75 13.09 -20.33
C VAL A 55 5.43 12.08 -19.40
N LEU A 56 6.76 12.16 -19.24
CA LEU A 56 7.49 11.31 -18.29
C LEU A 56 7.14 11.64 -16.84
N ALA A 57 6.98 12.92 -16.51
CA ALA A 57 6.53 13.34 -15.18
C ALA A 57 5.12 12.81 -14.89
N ALA A 58 4.22 12.87 -15.88
CA ALA A 58 2.88 12.32 -15.76
C ALA A 58 2.88 10.81 -15.57
N GLU A 59 3.76 10.06 -16.24
CA GLU A 59 3.93 8.62 -15.98
C GLU A 59 4.33 8.34 -14.52
N SER A 60 5.29 9.09 -13.98
CA SER A 60 5.67 8.94 -12.56
C SER A 60 4.55 9.36 -11.60
N SER A 61 3.79 10.41 -11.95
CA SER A 61 2.66 10.90 -11.17
C SER A 61 1.54 9.85 -11.14
N PHE A 62 1.24 9.23 -12.29
CA PHE A 62 0.26 8.16 -12.42
C PHE A 62 0.58 7.00 -11.48
N LEU A 63 1.83 6.50 -11.49
CA LEU A 63 2.22 5.41 -10.60
C LEU A 63 2.08 5.78 -9.11
N SER A 64 2.32 7.04 -8.75
CA SER A 64 2.09 7.51 -7.38
C SER A 64 0.61 7.67 -7.02
N ALA A 65 -0.22 8.05 -7.99
CA ALA A 65 -1.66 8.23 -7.82
C ALA A 65 -2.42 6.89 -7.78
N VAL A 66 -1.92 5.85 -8.45
CA VAL A 66 -2.50 4.49 -8.35
C VAL A 66 -2.43 3.95 -6.91
N VAL A 67 -1.49 4.42 -6.10
CA VAL A 67 -1.36 4.03 -4.69
C VAL A 67 -2.31 4.84 -3.78
N ASP A 68 -2.75 6.02 -4.22
CA ASP A 68 -3.48 6.99 -3.41
C ASP A 68 -4.70 7.53 -4.19
N GLU A 69 -5.88 7.02 -3.84
CA GLU A 69 -7.14 7.29 -4.54
C GLU A 69 -7.49 8.79 -4.58
N ASP A 70 -7.16 9.54 -3.52
CA ASP A 70 -7.41 10.99 -3.43
C ASP A 70 -6.61 11.78 -4.48
N ARG A 71 -5.44 11.25 -4.88
CA ARG A 71 -4.57 11.88 -5.87
C ARG A 71 -4.94 11.50 -7.30
N MET A 72 -5.74 10.47 -7.50
CA MET A 72 -6.18 10.01 -8.82
C MET A 72 -7.03 11.05 -9.54
N ALA A 73 -7.94 11.72 -8.82
CA ALA A 73 -8.79 12.76 -9.41
C ALA A 73 -7.98 13.99 -9.85
N ALA A 74 -6.99 14.40 -9.05
CA ALA A 74 -6.08 15.48 -9.41
C ALA A 74 -5.22 15.11 -10.63
N PHE A 75 -4.67 13.89 -10.63
CA PHE A 75 -3.91 13.36 -11.76
C PHE A 75 -4.72 13.35 -13.06
N ALA A 76 -5.99 12.93 -13.03
CA ALA A 76 -6.82 12.88 -14.22
C ALA A 76 -6.97 14.25 -14.91
N ASN A 77 -7.16 15.32 -14.13
CA ASN A 77 -7.25 16.68 -14.65
C ASN A 77 -5.92 17.17 -15.26
N GLU A 78 -4.81 16.92 -14.57
CA GLU A 78 -3.47 17.27 -15.06
C GLU A 78 -3.11 16.50 -16.33
N TRP A 79 -3.46 15.22 -16.37
CA TRP A 79 -3.24 14.34 -17.50
C TRP A 79 -4.04 14.79 -18.72
N GLN A 80 -5.32 15.11 -18.56
CA GLN A 80 -6.15 15.65 -19.64
C GLN A 80 -5.55 16.93 -20.22
N THR A 81 -5.14 17.87 -19.35
CA THR A 81 -4.51 19.13 -19.77
C THR A 81 -3.20 18.90 -20.53
N THR A 82 -2.45 17.86 -20.15
CA THR A 82 -1.20 17.47 -20.82
C THR A 82 -1.50 16.86 -22.20
N LEU A 83 -2.50 15.99 -22.30
CA LEU A 83 -2.93 15.41 -23.58
C LEU A 83 -3.43 16.46 -24.57
N GLU A 84 -4.20 17.44 -24.11
CA GLU A 84 -4.66 18.56 -24.95
C GLU A 84 -3.48 19.35 -25.52
N ARG A 85 -2.46 19.62 -24.70
CA ARG A 85 -1.22 20.30 -25.13
C ARG A 85 -0.41 19.45 -26.11
N VAL A 86 -0.28 18.14 -25.86
CA VAL A 86 0.38 17.21 -26.78
C VAL A 86 -0.36 17.17 -28.12
N ASN A 87 -1.69 17.13 -28.11
CA ASN A 87 -2.50 17.09 -29.33
C ASN A 87 -2.34 18.39 -30.14
N ALA A 88 -2.41 19.55 -29.47
CA ALA A 88 -2.15 20.84 -30.12
C ALA A 88 -0.75 20.93 -30.74
N ALA A 89 0.27 20.38 -30.06
CA ALA A 89 1.63 20.34 -30.58
C ALA A 89 1.82 19.34 -31.74
N LEU A 90 1.03 18.26 -31.75
CA LEU A 90 0.99 17.27 -32.82
C LEU A 90 0.34 17.85 -34.08
N ASP A 91 -0.80 18.52 -33.93
CA ASP A 91 -1.50 19.21 -35.02
C ASP A 91 -0.64 20.32 -35.64
N ALA A 92 0.14 21.03 -34.81
CA ALA A 92 1.08 22.03 -35.27
C ALA A 92 2.36 21.45 -35.91
N GLY A 93 2.55 20.12 -35.89
CA GLY A 93 3.72 19.44 -36.45
C GLY A 93 5.04 19.77 -35.75
N ILE A 94 4.99 20.16 -34.47
CA ILE A 94 6.16 20.60 -33.69
C ILE A 94 6.89 19.42 -33.05
N LEU A 95 6.19 18.32 -32.82
CA LEU A 95 6.72 17.15 -32.12
C LEU A 95 7.68 16.32 -32.98
N SER A 96 8.77 15.87 -32.39
CA SER A 96 9.66 14.92 -33.03
C SER A 96 9.02 13.52 -33.06
N ARG A 97 9.42 12.72 -34.06
CA ARG A 97 8.90 11.35 -34.22
C ARG A 97 9.17 10.47 -33.00
N ASP A 98 10.28 10.71 -32.31
CA ASP A 98 10.65 9.97 -31.11
C ASP A 98 9.76 10.36 -29.92
N THR A 99 9.43 11.65 -29.77
CA THR A 99 8.49 12.11 -28.75
C THR A 99 7.09 11.57 -29.01
N ILE A 100 6.63 11.53 -30.26
CA ILE A 100 5.31 10.95 -30.61
C ILE A 100 5.24 9.47 -30.19
N LYS A 101 6.28 8.68 -30.49
CA LYS A 101 6.34 7.27 -30.07
C LYS A 101 6.33 7.12 -28.55
N LEU A 102 7.05 7.99 -27.85
CA LEU A 102 7.09 7.99 -26.39
C LEU A 102 5.72 8.33 -25.80
N CYS A 103 5.04 9.37 -26.31
CA CYS A 103 3.67 9.68 -25.90
C CYS A 103 2.73 8.50 -26.13
N GLN A 104 2.81 7.83 -27.28
CA GLN A 104 2.00 6.64 -27.55
C GLN A 104 2.28 5.50 -26.57
N ALA A 105 3.55 5.24 -26.26
CA ALA A 105 3.93 4.19 -25.30
C ALA A 105 3.37 4.47 -23.89
N VAL A 106 3.48 5.72 -23.43
CA VAL A 106 2.96 6.13 -22.10
C VAL A 106 1.43 6.13 -22.07
N MET A 107 0.75 6.63 -23.10
CA MET A 107 -0.71 6.55 -23.17
C MET A 107 -1.20 5.10 -23.13
N HIS A 108 -0.50 4.21 -23.84
CA HIS A 108 -0.82 2.79 -23.86
C HIS A 108 -0.57 2.11 -22.51
N SER A 109 0.50 2.45 -21.81
CA SER A 109 0.77 1.89 -20.46
C SER A 109 -0.30 2.34 -19.46
N VAL A 110 -0.66 3.62 -19.44
CA VAL A 110 -1.74 4.16 -18.60
C VAL A 110 -3.07 3.47 -18.93
N PHE A 111 -3.38 3.25 -20.21
CA PHE A 111 -4.59 2.54 -20.63
C PHE A 111 -4.62 1.08 -20.14
N ILE A 112 -3.51 0.34 -20.28
CA ILE A 112 -3.43 -1.04 -19.77
C ILE A 112 -3.67 -1.08 -18.27
N VAL A 113 -3.01 -0.21 -17.51
CA VAL A 113 -3.12 -0.22 -16.05
C VAL A 113 -4.53 0.16 -15.62
N SER A 114 -5.10 1.24 -16.19
CA SER A 114 -6.46 1.67 -15.85
C SER A 114 -7.53 0.64 -16.21
N SER A 115 -7.42 -0.05 -17.35
CA SER A 115 -8.35 -1.11 -17.73
C SER A 115 -8.23 -2.35 -16.84
N ALA A 116 -7.01 -2.72 -16.44
CA ALA A 116 -6.80 -3.81 -15.48
C ALA A 116 -7.37 -3.50 -14.09
N LEU A 117 -7.20 -2.26 -13.61
CA LEU A 117 -7.78 -1.80 -12.35
C LEU A 117 -9.32 -1.83 -12.41
N GLN A 118 -9.91 -1.32 -13.49
CA GLN A 118 -11.36 -1.35 -13.68
C GLN A 118 -11.94 -2.78 -13.68
N GLU A 119 -11.23 -3.73 -14.30
CA GLU A 119 -11.64 -5.14 -14.28
C GLU A 119 -11.52 -5.74 -12.87
N GLY A 120 -10.46 -5.39 -12.13
CA GLY A 120 -10.27 -5.76 -10.73
C GLY A 120 -11.41 -5.25 -9.84
N ASP A 121 -11.81 -3.99 -10.01
CA ASP A 121 -12.91 -3.39 -9.24
C ASP A 121 -14.24 -4.09 -9.52
N ARG A 122 -14.52 -4.43 -10.79
CA ARG A 122 -15.71 -5.21 -11.17
C ARG A 122 -15.72 -6.60 -10.57
N ALA A 123 -14.58 -7.29 -10.59
CA ALA A 123 -14.45 -8.61 -10.00
C ALA A 123 -14.65 -8.56 -8.48
N CYS A 124 -14.09 -7.55 -7.80
CA CYS A 124 -14.28 -7.34 -6.37
C CYS A 124 -15.75 -7.03 -6.03
N ALA A 125 -16.40 -6.16 -6.79
CA ALA A 125 -17.82 -5.83 -6.58
C ALA A 125 -18.71 -7.09 -6.72
N SER A 126 -18.48 -7.89 -7.76
CA SER A 126 -19.19 -9.16 -7.98
C SER A 126 -18.95 -10.16 -6.85
N ALA A 127 -17.71 -10.30 -6.38
CA ALA A 127 -17.39 -11.20 -5.27
C ALA A 127 -18.06 -10.77 -3.95
N VAL A 128 -18.09 -9.47 -3.66
CA VAL A 128 -18.78 -8.92 -2.48
C VAL A 128 -20.28 -9.14 -2.57
N GLU A 129 -20.88 -8.93 -3.74
CA GLU A 129 -22.31 -9.19 -3.96
C GLU A 129 -22.65 -10.68 -3.79
N GLY A 130 -21.82 -11.58 -4.33
CA GLY A 130 -21.96 -13.02 -4.14
C GLY A 130 -21.85 -13.43 -2.68
N ALA A 131 -20.85 -12.92 -1.95
CA ALA A 131 -20.70 -13.20 -0.53
C ALA A 131 -21.89 -12.67 0.31
N ALA A 132 -22.42 -11.49 -0.05
CA ALA A 132 -23.61 -10.95 0.61
C ALA A 132 -24.85 -11.83 0.36
N PHE A 133 -25.00 -12.35 -0.86
CA PHE A 133 -26.06 -13.29 -1.21
C PHE A 133 -25.94 -14.60 -0.42
N ASP A 134 -24.75 -15.21 -0.36
CA ASP A 134 -24.49 -16.45 0.37
C ASP A 134 -24.79 -16.31 1.86
N VAL A 135 -24.38 -15.18 2.48
CA VAL A 135 -24.67 -14.88 3.89
C VAL A 135 -26.18 -14.74 4.09
N GLN A 136 -26.89 -14.07 3.19
CA GLN A 136 -28.33 -13.90 3.29
C GLN A 136 -29.08 -15.24 3.15
N GLU A 137 -28.64 -16.09 2.23
CA GLU A 137 -29.20 -17.44 2.04
C GLU A 137 -28.96 -18.31 3.28
N TYR A 138 -27.74 -18.28 3.82
CA TYR A 138 -27.38 -19.01 5.04
C TYR A 138 -28.24 -18.60 6.24
N LEU A 139 -28.44 -17.29 6.44
CA LEU A 139 -29.28 -16.75 7.52
C LEU A 139 -30.75 -17.18 7.35
N LYS A 140 -31.33 -17.03 6.15
CA LYS A 140 -32.69 -17.49 5.86
C LYS A 140 -32.88 -18.99 6.12
N GLY A 141 -31.87 -19.81 5.81
CA GLY A 141 -31.90 -21.25 6.09
C GLY A 141 -31.83 -21.61 7.58
N HIS A 142 -31.25 -20.76 8.43
CA HIS A 142 -31.03 -21.03 9.86
C HIS A 142 -32.04 -20.36 10.82
N GLU A 143 -32.87 -19.43 10.34
CA GLU A 143 -33.94 -18.79 11.12
C GLU A 143 -34.97 -19.78 11.69
N GLY A 144 -35.06 -21.00 11.14
CA GLY A 144 -35.95 -22.06 11.65
C GLY A 144 -35.44 -22.85 12.86
N HIS A 145 -34.14 -22.85 13.16
CA HIS A 145 -33.55 -23.76 14.17
C HIS A 145 -32.86 -23.07 15.36
N ALA A 146 -32.41 -21.83 15.23
CA ALA A 146 -31.67 -21.16 16.31
C ALA A 146 -32.55 -20.49 17.38
N PHE A 147 -33.77 -20.07 17.04
CA PHE A 147 -34.64 -19.34 17.98
C PHE A 147 -35.46 -20.25 18.92
N ALA A 148 -35.58 -21.54 18.61
CA ALA A 148 -36.35 -22.49 19.42
C ALA A 148 -35.56 -23.09 20.60
N ALA A 149 -34.24 -22.98 20.63
CA ALA A 149 -33.40 -23.62 21.66
C ALA A 149 -33.09 -22.74 22.89
N SER A 150 -33.51 -21.47 22.91
CA SER A 150 -33.16 -20.53 23.99
C SER A 150 -34.31 -20.22 24.96
N SER A 151 -35.47 -20.87 24.82
CA SER A 151 -36.62 -20.66 25.71
C SER A 151 -36.92 -21.92 26.54
N SER A 152 -35.94 -22.33 27.36
CA SER A 152 -36.19 -23.23 28.50
C SER A 152 -35.14 -23.00 29.59
N VAL A 153 -35.14 -21.80 30.16
CA VAL A 153 -34.62 -21.59 31.52
C VAL A 153 -35.70 -20.86 32.30
N LEU A 154 -36.75 -21.60 32.65
CA LEU A 154 -37.69 -21.18 33.68
C LEU A 154 -37.02 -21.33 35.05
N CYS A 155 -36.91 -20.20 35.74
CA CYS A 155 -37.12 -20.02 37.17
C CYS A 155 -36.50 -21.03 38.16
N ALA A 156 -35.44 -20.60 38.84
CA ALA A 156 -35.30 -20.85 40.27
C ALA A 156 -34.51 -19.71 40.93
N SER A 157 -35.23 -18.64 41.29
CA SER A 157 -34.81 -17.69 42.31
C SER A 157 -34.87 -18.39 43.66
N HIS A 158 -33.72 -18.68 44.29
CA HIS A 158 -33.61 -18.72 45.76
C HIS A 158 -32.16 -18.48 46.22
N HIS A 159 -32.00 -17.41 47.01
CA HIS A 159 -30.99 -17.07 48.03
C HIS A 159 -29.70 -17.92 48.16
N LYS A 160 -28.54 -17.25 48.21
CA LYS A 160 -27.81 -16.92 49.45
C LYS A 160 -26.45 -16.26 49.16
N THR A 161 -26.16 -15.24 49.96
CA THR A 161 -24.89 -14.55 50.12
C THR A 161 -23.82 -15.45 50.75
N SER A 162 -22.58 -15.35 50.25
CA SER A 162 -21.30 -15.17 50.98
C SER A 162 -20.12 -15.90 50.29
N PRO A 163 -18.88 -15.34 50.30
CA PRO A 163 -17.81 -15.74 49.40
C PRO A 163 -16.92 -16.83 50.02
N SER A 164 -16.51 -17.80 49.22
CA SER A 164 -15.38 -18.66 49.57
C SER A 164 -14.68 -19.18 48.33
N ARG A 165 -13.38 -18.87 48.24
CA ARG A 165 -12.43 -19.53 47.36
C ARG A 165 -12.50 -21.02 47.62
N GLN A 166 -12.84 -21.81 46.60
CA GLN A 166 -12.43 -23.20 46.52
C GLN A 166 -12.33 -23.61 45.06
N HIS A 167 -11.09 -23.86 44.66
CA HIS A 167 -10.76 -24.64 43.49
C HIS A 167 -11.52 -25.97 43.55
N HIS A 168 -12.36 -26.23 42.54
CA HIS A 168 -12.73 -27.58 42.15
C HIS A 168 -12.52 -27.73 40.63
N PRO A 169 -11.94 -28.86 40.18
CA PRO A 169 -11.67 -29.08 38.78
C PRO A 169 -12.98 -29.42 38.09
N SER A 170 -13.36 -28.61 37.09
CA SER A 170 -14.44 -28.94 36.17
C SER A 170 -14.05 -30.17 35.36
N SER A 171 -14.63 -31.32 35.70
CA SER A 171 -14.68 -32.50 34.85
C SER A 171 -15.58 -32.22 33.65
N ALA A 172 -15.05 -31.55 32.63
CA ALA A 172 -15.68 -31.44 31.32
C ALA A 172 -15.25 -32.64 30.46
N PRO A 173 -16.17 -33.46 29.92
CA PRO A 173 -15.84 -34.71 29.22
C PRO A 173 -15.28 -34.53 27.79
N ASN A 174 -14.85 -33.31 27.41
CA ASN A 174 -14.33 -32.99 26.07
C ASN A 174 -12.85 -32.54 26.07
N ASP A 175 -12.15 -32.69 27.20
CA ASP A 175 -10.77 -32.19 27.37
C ASP A 175 -9.69 -33.06 26.68
N LEU A 176 -10.09 -34.11 25.96
CA LEU A 176 -9.17 -34.99 25.22
C LEU A 176 -8.83 -34.49 23.81
N LEU A 177 -9.55 -33.49 23.27
CA LEU A 177 -9.43 -33.10 21.86
C LEU A 177 -8.66 -31.81 21.58
N ALA A 178 -8.09 -31.13 22.58
CA ALA A 178 -7.20 -30.01 22.25
C ALA A 178 -6.18 -29.69 23.35
N PRO A 179 -5.09 -30.47 23.48
CA PRO A 179 -3.91 -30.06 24.25
C PRO A 179 -3.43 -28.65 23.85
N TYR A 180 -3.57 -28.31 22.57
CA TYR A 180 -3.20 -27.01 22.01
C TYR A 180 -4.12 -25.86 22.41
N ARG A 181 -5.41 -26.11 22.66
CA ARG A 181 -6.38 -25.06 23.04
C ARG A 181 -6.07 -24.50 24.42
N ARG A 182 -5.68 -25.37 25.35
CA ARG A 182 -5.36 -24.97 26.72
C ARG A 182 -4.04 -24.21 26.77
N TRP A 183 -3.02 -24.70 26.05
CA TRP A 183 -1.76 -23.98 25.88
C TRP A 183 -1.98 -22.60 25.26
N PHE A 184 -2.77 -22.51 24.18
CA PHE A 184 -3.08 -21.24 23.53
C PHE A 184 -3.77 -20.25 24.46
N LEU A 185 -4.83 -20.67 25.17
CA LEU A 185 -5.55 -19.77 26.08
C LEU A 185 -4.69 -19.28 27.26
N ASP A 186 -3.82 -20.14 27.80
CA ASP A 186 -2.89 -19.73 28.87
C ASP A 186 -1.84 -18.71 28.38
N HIS A 187 -1.39 -18.82 27.13
CA HIS A 187 -0.33 -17.96 26.58
C HIS A 187 -0.88 -16.70 25.89
N PHE A 188 -2.13 -16.72 25.44
CA PHE A 188 -2.76 -15.56 24.79
C PHE A 188 -3.18 -14.48 25.79
N ALA A 189 -3.43 -14.84 27.05
CA ALA A 189 -3.81 -13.89 28.09
C ALA A 189 -2.66 -12.99 28.60
N HIS A 190 -1.40 -13.30 28.26
CA HIS A 190 -0.23 -12.54 28.71
C HIS A 190 0.80 -12.34 27.58
N PRO A 191 0.52 -11.50 26.58
CA PRO A 191 1.42 -11.28 25.44
C PRO A 191 2.72 -10.53 25.80
N TYR A 192 2.85 -10.05 27.03
CA TYR A 192 4.08 -9.43 27.55
C TYR A 192 4.45 -10.08 28.88
N LEU A 193 5.68 -10.59 28.95
CA LEU A 193 6.27 -11.23 30.13
C LEU A 193 5.98 -10.42 31.39
N THR A 194 5.37 -11.07 32.39
CA THR A 194 5.29 -10.49 33.72
C THR A 194 6.69 -10.32 34.30
N SER A 195 6.86 -9.33 35.17
CA SER A 195 8.15 -8.91 35.76
C SER A 195 8.88 -9.99 36.59
N ALA A 196 8.32 -11.20 36.69
CA ALA A 196 8.87 -12.34 37.40
C ALA A 196 9.88 -13.16 36.56
N ASP A 197 10.01 -12.89 35.26
CA ASP A 197 11.07 -13.44 34.38
C ASP A 197 12.31 -12.52 34.31
N LYS A 198 12.58 -11.74 35.37
CA LYS A 198 13.81 -10.96 35.54
C LYS A 198 14.70 -11.55 36.63
#